data_AF-A0A929E450-F1
#
_entry.id   AF-A0A929E450-F1
#
_cell.length_a   1.000
_cell.length_b   1.000
_cell.length_c   1.000
_cell.angle_alpha   90.00
_cell.angle_beta   90.00
_cell.angle_gamma   90.00
#
_symmetry.space_group_name_H-M   'P 1'
#
loop_
_entity.id
_entity.type
_entity.pdbx_description
1 polymer ?
#
loop_
_entity_poly.entity_id
_entity_poly.type
_entity_poly.pdbx_seq_one_letter_code
_entity_poly.pdbx_strand_id
1 'polypeptide(L)'
;EIPFLAALYERFRDDPHTPEPDRLEAIDGLIETARKNHLKKDKDEVSLSQLRVFNKFVTNYALLSGFLTPDLYQLLVAARGSVDDNFAYEVWDLATEYPWQTDSPGLPVLRLKGKDLFLDQKRIRFHRYFRTLRKRLVSVPIKRRQKEKFPGEWKRDFKRHTICSHQPEDIVVEGFGDYLKRRALKEKSEDNTRVVPFVSSMMDGIDIRETLRNWKEGTVYVRENIPFKGKVGSAVIVFDPDLPDAAGKESFPWRVTWLGEHNQESDMAFYSTPAGEEVVGPGISRCQYGGFMLTFPPLRVYDIWKDPFFDIARNKSERLLLAALDYSLERHVVYVASIPPSSLCRSFASRMRKKIIYLPIGIFSPITLKKIRQFHVLDGHPVRRYAARYI
;
A
#
# COMPACT_ATOMS: atom_id res chain seq x y z
N GLU A 1 -2.58 17.71 -39.09
CA GLU A 1 -3.82 16.94 -38.83
C GLU A 1 -3.51 15.46 -38.67
N ILE A 2 -4.47 14.66 -38.20
CA ILE A 2 -4.33 13.21 -38.05
C ILE A 2 -4.45 12.57 -39.45
N PRO A 3 -3.44 11.84 -39.96
CA PRO A 3 -3.49 11.21 -41.30
C PRO A 3 -4.72 10.34 -41.53
N PHE A 4 -5.14 9.58 -40.53
CA PHE A 4 -6.36 8.78 -40.58
C PHE A 4 -7.63 9.59 -40.91
N LEU A 5 -7.78 10.78 -40.31
CA LEU A 5 -8.92 11.65 -40.59
C LEU A 5 -8.85 12.20 -42.02
N ALA A 6 -7.67 12.63 -42.46
CA ALA A 6 -7.46 13.07 -43.84
C ALA A 6 -7.87 11.96 -44.81
N ALA A 7 -7.53 10.70 -44.50
CA ALA A 7 -7.93 9.58 -45.33
C ALA A 7 -9.45 9.36 -45.41
N LEU A 8 -10.17 9.58 -44.32
CA LEU A 8 -11.63 9.50 -44.34
C LEU A 8 -12.25 10.59 -45.21
N TYR A 9 -11.74 11.82 -45.12
CA TYR A 9 -12.22 12.93 -45.96
C TYR A 9 -11.93 12.72 -47.45
N GLU A 10 -10.76 12.18 -47.81
CA GLU A 10 -10.47 11.87 -49.23
C GLU A 10 -11.42 10.76 -49.76
N ARG A 11 -11.70 9.73 -48.96
CA ARG A 11 -12.70 8.71 -49.36
C ARG A 11 -14.09 9.29 -49.57
N PHE A 12 -14.50 10.22 -48.70
CA PHE A 12 -15.77 10.92 -48.85
C PHE A 12 -15.82 11.80 -50.11
N ARG A 13 -14.69 12.37 -50.53
CA ARG A 13 -14.61 13.13 -51.79
C ARG A 13 -14.70 12.24 -53.03
N ASP A 14 -14.15 11.03 -52.95
CA ASP A 14 -14.17 10.06 -54.04
C ASP A 14 -15.55 9.41 -54.23
N ASP A 15 -16.34 9.24 -53.16
CA ASP A 15 -17.67 8.63 -53.20
C ASP A 15 -18.80 9.57 -52.71
N PRO A 16 -19.61 10.13 -53.63
CA PRO A 16 -20.74 11.02 -53.29
C PRO A 16 -21.85 10.37 -52.45
N HIS A 17 -21.88 9.03 -52.33
CA HIS A 17 -22.90 8.32 -51.56
C HIS A 17 -22.50 8.05 -50.11
N THR A 18 -21.25 8.29 -49.73
CA THR A 18 -20.85 8.21 -48.32
C THR A 18 -21.37 9.38 -47.51
N PRO A 19 -21.83 9.18 -46.25
CA PRO A 19 -22.21 10.27 -45.37
C PRO A 19 -20.99 11.10 -44.97
N GLU A 20 -21.20 12.39 -44.69
CA GLU A 20 -20.14 13.28 -44.22
C GLU A 20 -19.54 12.75 -42.91
N PRO A 21 -18.21 12.55 -42.84
CA PRO A 21 -17.60 11.95 -41.66
C PRO A 21 -17.54 12.95 -40.49
N ASP A 22 -18.17 12.60 -39.37
CA ASP A 22 -18.00 13.30 -38.10
C ASP A 22 -16.63 12.96 -37.49
N ARG A 23 -15.89 14.00 -37.12
CA ARG A 23 -14.54 13.88 -36.57
C ARG A 23 -14.49 13.17 -35.22
N LEU A 24 -15.47 13.38 -34.35
CA LEU A 24 -15.54 12.73 -33.04
C LEU A 24 -15.90 11.25 -33.21
N GLU A 25 -16.88 10.94 -34.06
CA GLU A 25 -17.24 9.55 -34.36
C GLU A 25 -16.08 8.80 -35.02
N ALA A 26 -15.33 9.45 -35.90
CA ALA A 26 -14.14 8.88 -36.53
C ALA A 26 -13.03 8.58 -35.51
N ILE A 27 -12.81 9.46 -34.52
CA ILE A 27 -11.86 9.23 -33.43
C ILE A 27 -12.34 8.06 -32.56
N ASP A 28 -13.62 8.01 -32.19
CA ASP A 28 -14.17 6.90 -31.40
C ASP A 28 -14.04 5.56 -32.15
N GLY A 29 -14.32 5.54 -33.45
CA GLY A 29 -14.13 4.38 -34.32
C GLY A 29 -12.67 3.92 -34.40
N LEU A 30 -11.73 4.87 -34.46
CA LEU A 30 -10.29 4.59 -34.40
C LEU A 30 -9.91 3.94 -33.08
N ILE A 31 -10.36 4.50 -31.95
CA ILE A 31 -10.05 3.98 -30.61
C ILE A 31 -10.63 2.58 -30.40
N GLU A 32 -11.85 2.33 -30.88
CA GLU A 32 -12.47 1.00 -30.81
C GLU A 32 -11.72 -0.03 -31.65
N THR A 33 -11.17 0.38 -32.81
CA THR A 33 -10.34 -0.47 -33.65
C THR A 33 -8.99 -0.76 -32.99
N ALA A 34 -8.37 0.25 -32.38
CA ALA A 34 -7.15 0.10 -31.58
C ALA A 34 -7.36 -0.87 -30.41
N ARG A 35 -8.52 -0.80 -29.74
CA ARG A 35 -8.89 -1.70 -28.65
C ARG A 35 -8.96 -3.16 -29.10
N LYS A 36 -9.58 -3.42 -30.26
CA LYS A 36 -9.64 -4.76 -30.86
C LYS A 36 -8.25 -5.29 -31.22
N ASN A 37 -7.39 -4.43 -31.77
CA ASN A 37 -6.02 -4.80 -32.13
C ASN A 37 -5.15 -5.11 -30.91
N HIS A 38 -5.26 -4.28 -29.85
CA HIS A 38 -4.57 -4.50 -28.59
C HIS A 38 -4.99 -5.81 -27.92
N LEU A 39 -6.30 -6.10 -27.87
CA LEU A 39 -6.81 -7.38 -27.38
C LEU A 39 -6.27 -8.56 -28.21
N LYS A 40 -6.21 -8.43 -29.54
CA LYS A 40 -5.73 -9.49 -30.41
C LYS A 40 -4.24 -9.79 -30.20
N LYS A 41 -3.41 -8.74 -30.12
CA LYS A 41 -1.93 -8.81 -30.06
C LYS A 41 -1.41 -9.06 -28.64
N ASP A 42 -1.87 -8.29 -27.66
CA ASP A 42 -1.35 -8.31 -26.28
C ASP A 42 -2.16 -9.20 -25.34
N LYS A 43 -3.34 -9.67 -25.77
CA LYS A 43 -4.31 -10.43 -24.95
C LYS A 43 -4.69 -9.69 -23.68
N ASP A 44 -4.76 -8.36 -23.76
CA ASP A 44 -5.17 -7.48 -22.68
C ASP A 44 -6.41 -6.69 -23.10
N GLU A 45 -7.37 -6.54 -22.18
CA GLU A 45 -8.62 -5.84 -22.43
C GLU A 45 -8.56 -4.42 -21.88
N VAL A 46 -8.83 -3.43 -22.74
CA VAL A 46 -9.01 -2.06 -22.26
C VAL A 46 -10.33 -1.96 -21.52
N SER A 47 -10.25 -1.72 -20.22
CA SER A 47 -11.42 -1.62 -19.35
C SER A 47 -12.22 -0.32 -19.60
N LEU A 48 -13.51 -0.35 -19.29
CA LEU A 48 -14.39 0.82 -19.40
C LEU A 48 -13.94 1.99 -18.51
N SER A 49 -13.32 1.70 -17.35
CA SER A 49 -12.78 2.73 -16.47
C SER A 49 -11.59 3.44 -17.12
N GLN A 50 -10.69 2.70 -17.77
CA GLN A 50 -9.58 3.27 -18.52
C GLN A 50 -10.06 4.13 -19.68
N LEU A 51 -11.09 3.68 -20.43
CA LEU A 51 -11.70 4.49 -21.49
C LEU A 51 -12.34 5.78 -20.97
N ARG A 52 -13.00 5.73 -19.80
CA ARG A 52 -13.53 6.95 -19.16
C ARG A 52 -12.42 7.93 -18.78
N VAL A 53 -11.31 7.43 -18.23
CA VAL A 53 -10.14 8.26 -17.90
C VAL A 53 -9.51 8.85 -19.16
N PHE A 54 -9.36 8.04 -20.21
CA PHE A 54 -8.90 8.45 -21.53
C PHE A 54 -9.75 9.60 -22.08
N ASN A 55 -11.05 9.40 -22.24
CA ASN A 55 -11.97 10.40 -22.79
C ASN A 55 -11.95 11.69 -21.95
N LYS A 56 -12.00 11.58 -20.62
CA LYS A 56 -11.93 12.75 -19.74
C LYS A 56 -10.62 13.52 -19.91
N PHE A 57 -9.49 12.82 -20.02
CA PHE A 57 -8.18 13.45 -20.20
C PHE A 57 -8.10 14.15 -21.56
N VAL A 58 -8.51 13.47 -22.63
CA VAL A 58 -8.51 14.02 -24.00
C VAL A 58 -9.38 15.27 -24.10
N THR A 59 -10.63 15.21 -23.61
CA THR A 59 -11.55 16.36 -23.63
C THR A 59 -10.98 17.53 -22.83
N ASN A 60 -10.50 17.29 -21.62
CA ASN A 60 -9.92 18.35 -20.80
C ASN A 60 -8.67 18.95 -21.44
N TYR A 61 -7.82 18.14 -22.06
CA TYR A 61 -6.59 18.61 -22.68
C TYR A 61 -6.86 19.42 -23.96
N ALA A 62 -7.83 18.99 -24.78
CA ALA A 62 -8.29 19.75 -25.93
C ALA A 62 -8.85 21.13 -25.49
N LEU A 63 -9.74 21.14 -24.49
CA LEU A 63 -10.34 22.37 -23.95
C LEU A 63 -9.29 23.33 -23.39
N LEU A 64 -8.33 22.83 -22.60
CA LEU A 64 -7.23 23.64 -22.04
C LEU A 64 -6.32 24.22 -23.14
N SER A 65 -6.22 23.53 -24.27
CA SER A 65 -5.43 23.98 -25.42
C SER A 65 -6.22 24.89 -26.37
N GLY A 66 -7.49 25.20 -26.07
CA GLY A 66 -8.35 26.04 -26.90
C GLY A 66 -8.96 25.35 -28.13
N PHE A 67 -8.95 24.02 -28.18
CA PHE A 67 -9.49 23.24 -29.29
C PHE A 67 -10.75 22.46 -28.89
N LEU A 68 -11.69 22.32 -29.83
CA LEU A 68 -12.90 21.50 -29.65
C LEU A 68 -12.66 20.01 -29.87
N THR A 69 -11.66 19.66 -30.68
CA THR A 69 -11.27 18.27 -30.97
C THR A 69 -9.79 18.08 -30.63
N PRO A 70 -9.40 16.88 -30.20
CA PRO A 70 -8.03 16.64 -29.78
C PRO A 70 -7.07 16.56 -30.97
N ASP A 71 -5.82 16.92 -30.72
CA ASP A 71 -4.71 16.67 -31.64
C ASP A 71 -4.19 15.22 -31.50
N LEU A 72 -3.35 14.77 -32.46
CA LEU A 72 -2.76 13.44 -32.43
C LEU A 72 -1.94 13.21 -31.15
N TYR A 73 -1.19 14.23 -30.72
CA TYR A 73 -0.30 14.12 -29.56
C TYR A 73 -1.10 13.92 -28.26
N GLN A 74 -2.21 14.65 -28.10
CA GLN A 74 -3.14 14.58 -26.98
C GLN A 74 -3.77 13.18 -26.91
N LEU A 75 -4.20 12.61 -28.04
CA LEU A 75 -4.71 11.24 -28.11
C LEU A 75 -3.65 10.22 -27.67
N LEU A 76 -2.41 10.34 -28.14
CA LEU A 76 -1.35 9.39 -27.81
C LEU A 76 -0.89 9.50 -26.35
N VAL A 77 -0.77 10.71 -25.82
CA VAL A 77 -0.45 10.93 -24.40
C VAL A 77 -1.56 10.41 -23.51
N ALA A 78 -2.82 10.63 -23.87
CA ALA A 78 -3.95 10.10 -23.14
C ALA A 78 -3.94 8.58 -23.15
N ALA A 79 -3.82 7.94 -24.33
CA ALA A 79 -3.81 6.49 -24.47
C ALA A 79 -2.72 5.85 -23.61
N ARG A 80 -1.52 6.45 -23.64
CA ARG A 80 -0.37 6.05 -22.83
C ARG A 80 -0.61 6.18 -21.33
N GLY A 81 -1.21 7.30 -20.90
CA GLY A 81 -1.47 7.58 -19.50
C GLY A 81 -2.64 6.79 -18.90
N SER A 82 -3.64 6.44 -19.72
CA SER A 82 -4.84 5.74 -19.27
C SER A 82 -4.73 4.23 -19.34
N VAL A 83 -3.99 3.68 -20.30
CA VAL A 83 -3.88 2.23 -20.54
C VAL A 83 -2.43 1.78 -20.35
N ASP A 84 -1.63 1.79 -21.42
CA ASP A 84 -0.21 1.45 -21.42
C ASP A 84 0.48 1.92 -22.72
N ASP A 85 1.79 1.69 -22.81
CA ASP A 85 2.61 2.03 -23.99
C ASP A 85 2.28 1.17 -25.22
N ASN A 86 1.70 -0.03 -25.05
CA ASN A 86 1.34 -0.93 -26.15
C ASN A 86 0.06 -0.47 -26.85
N PHE A 87 -0.98 -0.14 -26.09
CA PHE A 87 -2.23 0.44 -26.59
C PHE A 87 -1.97 1.79 -27.26
N ALA A 88 -1.13 2.64 -26.66
CA ALA A 88 -0.74 3.91 -27.28
C ALA A 88 -0.04 3.72 -28.63
N TYR A 89 0.75 2.65 -28.79
CA TYR A 89 1.35 2.30 -30.07
C TYR A 89 0.29 1.87 -31.09
N GLU A 90 -0.70 1.06 -30.71
CA GLU A 90 -1.78 0.65 -31.62
C GLU A 90 -2.63 1.85 -32.08
N VAL A 91 -2.88 2.81 -31.20
CA VAL A 91 -3.54 4.08 -31.56
C VAL A 91 -2.67 4.88 -32.54
N TRP A 92 -1.35 4.95 -32.33
CA TRP A 92 -0.42 5.63 -33.22
C TRP A 92 -0.37 4.99 -34.61
N ASP A 93 -0.26 3.65 -34.66
CA ASP A 93 -0.19 2.86 -35.89
C ASP A 93 -1.42 3.13 -36.78
N LEU A 94 -2.62 3.09 -36.19
CA LEU A 94 -3.87 3.38 -36.90
C LEU A 94 -4.03 4.86 -37.25
N ALA A 95 -3.67 5.77 -36.35
CA ALA A 95 -3.86 7.21 -36.56
C ALA A 95 -2.93 7.79 -37.63
N THR A 96 -1.78 7.16 -37.85
CA THR A 96 -0.79 7.58 -38.85
C THR A 96 -0.93 6.86 -40.19
N GLU A 97 -1.85 5.89 -40.29
CA GLU A 97 -2.13 5.19 -41.53
C GLU A 97 -2.75 6.13 -42.58
N TYR A 98 -2.13 6.21 -43.76
CA TYR A 98 -2.65 6.95 -44.91
C TYR A 98 -2.55 6.10 -46.18
N PRO A 99 -3.69 5.60 -46.73
CA PRO A 99 -3.69 4.59 -47.79
C PRO A 99 -2.99 4.98 -49.09
N TRP A 100 -2.97 6.26 -49.46
CA TRP A 100 -2.35 6.72 -50.71
C TRP A 100 -0.85 6.99 -50.57
N GLN A 101 -0.25 6.73 -49.40
CA GLN A 101 1.19 6.81 -49.23
C GLN A 101 1.86 5.60 -49.90
N THR A 102 2.77 5.86 -50.84
CA THR A 102 3.52 4.83 -51.56
C THR A 102 5.01 4.98 -51.29
N ASP A 103 5.73 3.88 -51.09
CA ASP A 103 7.19 3.89 -50.84
C ASP A 103 8.02 4.28 -52.08
N SER A 104 7.43 4.20 -53.27
CA SER A 104 8.02 4.61 -54.55
C SER A 104 7.17 5.71 -55.20
N PRO A 105 7.14 6.93 -54.64
CA PRO A 105 6.51 8.04 -55.32
C PRO A 105 7.31 8.31 -56.60
N GLY A 106 6.65 8.47 -57.75
CA GLY A 106 7.29 8.89 -59.01
C GLY A 106 7.84 10.33 -58.95
N LEU A 107 8.04 10.86 -57.75
CA LEU A 107 8.50 12.19 -57.41
C LEU A 107 9.77 12.05 -56.53
N PRO A 108 10.70 13.02 -56.59
CA PRO A 108 11.89 12.99 -55.74
C PRO A 108 11.52 12.97 -54.25
N VAL A 109 12.04 11.99 -53.51
CA VAL A 109 11.77 11.81 -52.08
C VAL A 109 12.61 12.81 -51.26
N LEU A 110 11.93 13.79 -50.64
CA LEU A 110 12.53 14.68 -49.65
C LEU A 110 12.47 14.03 -48.25
N ARG A 111 13.63 13.74 -47.66
CA ARG A 111 13.73 13.24 -46.28
C ARG A 111 13.91 14.39 -45.30
N LEU A 112 12.80 14.96 -44.86
CA LEU A 112 12.78 16.05 -43.88
C LEU A 112 12.98 15.49 -42.46
N LYS A 113 13.95 16.02 -41.71
CA LYS A 113 14.03 15.80 -40.26
C LYS A 113 13.21 16.89 -39.57
N GLY A 114 12.70 16.62 -38.37
CA GLY A 114 11.95 17.63 -37.61
C GLY A 114 12.70 18.96 -37.44
N LYS A 115 14.04 18.90 -37.28
CA LYS A 115 14.91 20.10 -37.20
C LYS A 115 14.86 20.97 -38.45
N ASP A 116 14.60 20.37 -39.61
CA ASP A 116 14.58 21.06 -40.91
C ASP A 116 13.27 21.82 -41.13
N LEU A 117 12.24 21.52 -40.34
CA LEU A 117 10.89 22.07 -40.48
C LEU A 117 10.60 23.27 -39.56
N PHE A 118 11.51 23.63 -38.63
CA PHE A 118 11.27 24.68 -37.61
C PHE A 118 9.90 24.61 -36.91
N LEU A 119 9.32 23.41 -36.79
CA LEU A 119 8.05 23.18 -36.11
C LEU A 119 8.28 22.85 -34.63
N ASP A 120 7.35 23.25 -33.76
CA ASP A 120 7.27 22.85 -32.35
C ASP A 120 7.14 21.33 -32.24
N GLN A 121 8.28 20.64 -32.12
CA GLN A 121 8.33 19.19 -32.03
C GLN A 121 7.99 18.72 -30.61
N LYS A 122 6.87 18.01 -30.47
CA LYS A 122 6.57 17.23 -29.26
C LYS A 122 7.05 15.79 -29.45
N ARG A 123 7.97 15.33 -28.61
CA ARG A 123 8.53 13.97 -28.69
C ARG A 123 7.74 13.00 -27.80
N ILE A 124 7.34 11.88 -28.37
CA ILE A 124 6.75 10.75 -27.63
C ILE A 124 7.63 9.51 -27.81
N ARG A 125 7.74 8.68 -26.76
CA ARG A 125 8.48 7.42 -26.78
C ARG A 125 7.58 6.31 -26.23
N PHE A 126 7.50 5.20 -26.96
CA PHE A 126 6.76 4.01 -26.55
C PHE A 126 7.73 2.94 -26.08
N HIS A 127 7.61 2.48 -24.84
CA HIS A 127 8.35 1.34 -24.30
C HIS A 127 7.46 0.12 -24.36
N ARG A 128 7.41 -0.49 -25.55
CA ARG A 128 6.56 -1.66 -25.79
C ARG A 128 7.06 -2.86 -25.00
N TYR A 129 6.14 -3.54 -24.33
CA TYR A 129 6.43 -4.80 -23.65
C TYR A 129 5.87 -5.97 -24.46
N PHE A 130 6.75 -6.84 -24.96
CA PHE A 130 6.34 -8.05 -25.66
C PHE A 130 6.19 -9.19 -24.66
N ARG A 131 4.95 -9.65 -24.43
CA ARG A 131 4.68 -10.84 -23.60
C ARG A 131 5.21 -12.09 -24.31
N THR A 132 6.49 -12.39 -24.16
CA THR A 132 7.05 -13.67 -24.62
C THR A 132 6.69 -14.76 -23.62
N LEU A 133 5.75 -15.64 -23.98
CA LEU A 133 5.57 -16.90 -23.26
C LEU A 133 6.86 -17.71 -23.36
N ARG A 134 7.35 -18.25 -22.23
CA ARG A 134 8.57 -19.04 -22.22
C ARG A 134 8.40 -20.26 -23.13
N LYS A 135 9.21 -20.34 -24.19
CA LYS A 135 9.21 -21.49 -25.11
C LYS A 135 9.82 -22.77 -24.51
N ARG A 136 10.56 -22.66 -23.40
CA ARG A 136 11.25 -23.78 -22.75
C ARG A 136 11.12 -23.70 -21.22
N LEU A 137 10.80 -24.84 -20.60
CA LEU A 137 10.83 -25.03 -19.16
C LEU A 137 12.30 -25.14 -18.69
N VAL A 138 12.94 -24.00 -18.45
CA VAL A 138 14.25 -23.96 -17.77
C VAL A 138 13.97 -23.94 -16.27
N SER A 139 14.47 -24.94 -15.56
CA SER A 139 14.40 -24.97 -14.10
C SER A 139 15.16 -23.76 -13.55
N VAL A 140 14.44 -22.85 -12.89
CA VAL A 140 15.08 -21.76 -12.14
C VAL A 140 15.89 -22.42 -11.01
N PRO A 141 17.18 -22.09 -10.83
CA PRO A 141 17.97 -22.62 -9.73
C PRO A 141 17.49 -22.00 -8.42
N ILE A 142 16.38 -22.54 -7.89
CA ILE A 142 15.89 -22.22 -6.56
C ILE A 142 16.80 -22.98 -5.58
N LYS A 143 17.50 -22.27 -4.70
CA LYS A 143 18.23 -22.89 -3.60
C LYS A 143 17.24 -23.73 -2.81
N ARG A 144 17.41 -25.06 -2.83
CA ARG A 144 16.57 -25.96 -2.04
C ARG A 144 16.83 -25.66 -0.56
N ARG A 145 15.76 -25.42 0.21
CA ARG A 145 15.85 -25.33 1.67
C ARG A 145 16.49 -26.61 2.20
N GLN A 146 17.45 -26.46 3.10
CA GLN A 146 18.04 -27.61 3.79
C GLN A 146 16.93 -28.33 4.56
N LYS A 147 16.98 -29.66 4.58
CA LYS A 147 16.00 -30.50 5.27
C LYS A 147 16.69 -31.22 6.42
N GLU A 148 15.89 -31.60 7.42
CA GLU A 148 16.29 -32.55 8.45
C GLU A 148 16.80 -33.85 7.81
N LYS A 149 17.79 -34.49 8.44
CA LYS A 149 18.27 -35.83 8.03
C LYS A 149 17.22 -36.89 8.32
N PHE A 150 16.50 -36.75 9.43
CA PHE A 150 15.39 -37.60 9.84
C PHE A 150 14.27 -36.76 10.48
N PRO A 151 12.99 -37.17 10.34
CA PRO A 151 11.88 -36.40 10.90
C PRO A 151 12.03 -36.15 12.41
N GLY A 152 12.01 -34.88 12.80
CA GLY A 152 12.07 -34.44 14.20
C GLY A 152 13.48 -34.30 14.78
N GLU A 153 14.53 -34.37 13.97
CA GLU A 153 15.92 -34.09 14.37
C GLU A 153 16.02 -32.73 15.07
N TRP A 154 15.59 -31.66 14.41
CA TRP A 154 15.76 -30.31 14.95
C TRP A 154 14.90 -30.06 16.19
N LYS A 155 13.75 -30.73 16.30
CA LYS A 155 12.89 -30.64 17.50
C LYS A 155 13.53 -31.28 18.73
N ARG A 156 14.30 -32.37 18.56
CA ARG A 156 15.05 -33.00 19.65
C ARG A 156 16.25 -32.15 20.10
N ASP A 157 16.85 -31.44 19.15
CA ASP A 157 18.03 -30.60 19.41
C ASP A 157 17.71 -29.23 20.02
N PHE A 158 16.44 -28.81 20.01
CA PHE A 158 16.01 -27.53 20.59
C PHE A 158 15.92 -27.61 22.11
N LYS A 159 16.94 -27.10 22.80
CA LYS A 159 17.13 -27.28 24.24
C LYS A 159 16.51 -26.18 25.09
N ARG A 160 16.08 -25.04 24.55
CA ARG A 160 15.39 -23.93 25.27
C ARG A 160 16.19 -23.31 26.42
N HIS A 161 17.52 -23.49 26.50
CA HIS A 161 18.30 -23.03 27.66
C HIS A 161 18.50 -21.52 27.64
N THR A 162 18.71 -20.95 26.45
CA THR A 162 18.87 -19.51 26.25
C THR A 162 18.19 -19.16 24.95
N ILE A 163 17.10 -18.41 25.02
CA ILE A 163 16.34 -18.00 23.83
C ILE A 163 16.72 -16.59 23.42
N CYS A 164 16.78 -16.34 22.12
CA CYS A 164 16.92 -14.98 21.60
C CYS A 164 16.14 -14.81 20.30
N SER A 165 15.88 -13.55 19.94
CA SER A 165 15.18 -13.17 18.73
C SER A 165 16.08 -13.19 17.49
N HIS A 166 15.43 -13.21 16.33
CA HIS A 166 16.09 -13.00 15.04
C HIS A 166 16.09 -11.50 14.68
N GLN A 167 17.26 -10.84 14.84
CA GLN A 167 17.43 -9.38 14.70
C GLN A 167 16.77 -8.73 13.46
N PRO A 168 16.82 -9.32 12.24
CA PRO A 168 16.12 -8.74 11.09
C PRO A 168 14.59 -8.64 11.25
N GLU A 169 13.98 -9.54 12.02
CA GLU A 169 12.55 -9.49 12.34
C GLU A 169 12.25 -8.43 13.38
N ASP A 170 13.14 -8.26 14.36
CA ASP A 170 13.03 -7.21 15.38
C ASP A 170 12.99 -5.82 14.73
N ILE A 171 13.85 -5.55 13.74
CA ILE A 171 13.84 -4.30 12.96
C ILE A 171 12.49 -4.10 12.24
N VAL A 172 11.89 -5.16 11.71
CA VAL A 172 10.59 -5.09 11.03
C VAL A 172 9.47 -4.79 12.04
N VAL A 173 9.51 -5.41 13.22
CA VAL A 173 8.54 -5.20 14.30
C VAL A 173 8.64 -3.77 14.85
N GLU A 174 9.85 -3.27 15.11
CA GLU A 174 10.09 -1.88 15.53
C GLU A 174 9.64 -0.89 14.47
N GLY A 175 10.03 -1.12 13.21
CA GLY A 175 9.61 -0.26 12.08
C GLY A 175 8.10 -0.21 11.90
N PHE A 176 7.40 -1.32 12.19
CA PHE A 176 5.94 -1.34 12.23
C PHE A 176 5.38 -0.58 13.44
N GLY A 177 5.98 -0.72 14.62
CA GLY A 177 5.66 0.08 15.80
C GLY A 177 5.71 1.58 15.52
N ASP A 178 6.78 2.06 14.89
CA ASP A 178 6.94 3.47 14.48
C ASP A 178 5.95 3.91 13.41
N TYR A 179 5.62 3.02 12.47
CA TYR A 179 4.56 3.26 11.50
C TYR A 179 3.19 3.44 12.18
N LEU A 180 2.86 2.60 13.16
CA LEU A 180 1.62 2.70 13.93
C LEU A 180 1.54 4.01 14.72
N LYS A 181 2.64 4.39 15.40
CA LYS A 181 2.73 5.66 16.14
C LYS A 181 2.44 6.86 15.22
N ARG A 182 3.06 6.90 14.03
CA ARG A 182 2.84 7.96 13.04
C ARG A 182 1.40 7.97 12.49
N ARG A 183 0.85 6.80 12.17
CA ARG A 183 -0.52 6.68 11.65
C ARG A 183 -1.56 7.13 12.67
N ALA A 184 -1.39 6.74 13.93
CA ALA A 184 -2.25 7.14 15.03
C ALA A 184 -2.28 8.66 15.25
N LEU A 185 -1.12 9.31 15.14
CA LEU A 185 -1.03 10.77 15.22
C LEU A 185 -1.76 11.44 14.05
N LYS A 186 -1.68 10.86 12.85
CA LYS A 186 -2.36 11.39 11.65
C LYS A 186 -3.89 11.32 11.79
N GLU A 187 -4.44 10.16 12.17
CA GLU A 187 -5.89 10.02 12.39
C GLU A 187 -6.39 11.00 13.47
N LYS A 188 -5.65 11.15 14.57
CA LYS A 188 -6.03 12.10 15.62
C LYS A 188 -5.92 13.56 15.19
N SER A 189 -5.01 13.88 14.27
CA SER A 189 -4.91 15.22 13.70
C SER A 189 -6.09 15.52 12.76
N GLU A 190 -6.56 14.54 12.00
CA GLU A 190 -7.75 14.66 11.13
C GLU A 190 -9.03 14.85 11.96
N ASP A 191 -9.15 14.16 13.11
CA ASP A 191 -10.25 14.40 14.07
C ASP A 191 -10.26 15.82 14.64
N ASN A 192 -9.10 16.48 14.72
CA ASN A 192 -8.93 17.76 15.40
C ASN A 192 -9.03 18.93 14.41
N THR A 193 -10.12 18.95 13.65
CA THR A 193 -10.43 20.02 12.69
C THR A 193 -11.30 21.07 13.34
N ARG A 194 -10.94 22.35 13.20
CA ARG A 194 -11.79 23.48 13.55
C ARG A 194 -12.33 24.12 12.26
N VAL A 195 -13.59 24.52 12.28
CA VAL A 195 -14.19 25.30 11.19
C VAL A 195 -14.27 26.77 11.63
N VAL A 196 -13.77 27.67 10.80
CA VAL A 196 -13.75 29.11 11.06
C VAL A 196 -14.22 29.89 9.82
N PRO A 197 -14.80 31.08 9.99
CA PRO A 197 -15.15 31.93 8.85
C PRO A 197 -13.88 32.36 8.11
N PHE A 198 -13.96 32.40 6.79
CA PHE A 198 -12.88 32.85 5.91
C PHE A 198 -12.67 34.35 6.11
N VAL A 199 -11.45 34.71 6.53
CA VAL A 199 -11.05 36.11 6.69
C VAL A 199 -9.93 36.45 5.69
N SER A 200 -8.83 35.71 5.73
CA SER A 200 -7.61 36.06 4.95
C SER A 200 -6.84 34.87 4.36
N SER A 201 -7.06 33.65 4.84
CA SER A 201 -6.35 32.45 4.38
C SER A 201 -7.33 31.29 4.20
N MET A 202 -7.08 30.46 3.19
CA MET A 202 -7.85 29.22 2.97
C MET A 202 -7.51 28.10 3.97
N MET A 203 -6.53 28.32 4.86
CA MET A 203 -6.08 27.34 5.86
C MET A 203 -5.82 25.97 5.21
N ASP A 204 -6.46 24.90 5.68
CA ASP A 204 -6.35 23.55 5.13
C ASP A 204 -7.41 23.23 4.06
N GLY A 205 -8.31 24.17 3.76
CA GLY A 205 -9.30 24.06 2.69
C GLY A 205 -10.68 24.59 3.06
N ILE A 206 -11.55 24.73 2.05
CA ILE A 206 -12.92 25.24 2.22
C ILE A 206 -13.84 24.13 2.76
N ASP A 207 -14.61 24.44 3.81
CA ASP A 207 -15.69 23.57 4.27
C ASP A 207 -16.98 23.84 3.48
N ILE A 208 -17.19 23.07 2.42
CA ILE A 208 -18.37 23.19 1.56
C ILE A 208 -19.65 22.96 2.36
N ARG A 209 -19.66 22.04 3.33
CA ARG A 209 -20.88 21.68 4.07
C ARG A 209 -21.33 22.83 4.96
N GLU A 210 -20.40 23.41 5.73
CA GLU A 210 -20.71 24.52 6.63
C GLU A 210 -20.99 25.80 5.85
N THR A 211 -20.28 26.02 4.74
CA THR A 211 -20.56 27.13 3.81
C THR A 211 -21.96 27.05 3.20
N LEU A 212 -22.41 25.87 2.79
CA LEU A 212 -23.78 25.68 2.28
C LEU A 212 -24.84 25.80 3.37
N ARG A 213 -24.54 25.35 4.60
CA ARG A 213 -25.47 25.49 5.73
C ARG A 213 -25.74 26.97 6.05
N ASN A 214 -24.71 27.80 5.98
CA ASN A 214 -24.78 29.23 6.27
C ASN A 214 -24.81 30.09 5.00
N TRP A 215 -25.30 29.55 3.88
CA TRP A 215 -25.29 30.21 2.57
C TRP A 215 -25.96 31.59 2.59
N LYS A 216 -26.98 31.77 3.44
CA LYS A 216 -27.72 33.03 3.60
C LYS A 216 -26.87 34.17 4.17
N GLU A 217 -25.81 33.85 4.91
CA GLU A 217 -24.90 34.81 5.53
C GLU A 217 -23.80 35.27 4.56
N GLY A 218 -23.67 34.63 3.38
CA GLY A 218 -22.63 34.94 2.39
C GLY A 218 -21.20 34.67 2.86
N THR A 219 -21.03 34.01 4.02
CA THR A 219 -19.73 33.76 4.64
C THR A 219 -19.20 32.39 4.22
N VAL A 220 -18.00 32.37 3.64
CA VAL A 220 -17.30 31.12 3.32
C VAL A 220 -16.63 30.60 4.58
N TYR A 221 -16.71 29.30 4.84
CA TYR A 221 -16.06 28.67 5.98
C TYR A 221 -14.85 27.85 5.52
N VAL A 222 -13.76 27.91 6.29
CA VAL A 222 -12.51 27.18 6.04
C VAL A 222 -12.19 26.27 7.21
N ARG A 223 -11.46 25.20 6.93
CA ARG A 223 -11.01 24.20 7.88
C ARG A 223 -9.58 24.50 8.31
N GLU A 224 -9.37 24.44 9.61
CA GLU A 224 -8.04 24.49 10.25
C GLU A 224 -7.80 23.15 10.95
N ASN A 225 -6.84 22.38 10.46
CA ASN A 225 -6.35 21.18 11.13
C ASN A 225 -5.38 21.62 12.21
N ILE A 226 -5.78 21.46 13.47
CA ILE A 226 -4.89 21.80 14.58
C ILE A 226 -3.90 20.65 14.75
N PRO A 227 -2.59 20.88 14.50
CA PRO A 227 -1.60 19.81 14.55
C PRO A 227 -1.59 19.21 15.96
N PHE A 228 -1.66 17.88 16.00
CA PHE A 228 -1.73 17.16 17.24
C PHE A 228 -0.44 17.32 18.06
N LYS A 229 -0.54 17.88 19.27
CA LYS A 229 0.59 18.00 20.20
C LYS A 229 0.70 16.75 21.07
N GLY A 230 1.78 16.00 20.88
CA GLY A 230 2.17 14.89 21.75
C GLY A 230 2.82 13.74 20.99
N LYS A 231 3.65 12.96 21.68
CA LYS A 231 4.20 11.71 21.14
C LYS A 231 3.35 10.53 21.59
N VAL A 232 3.55 9.40 20.91
CA VAL A 232 3.01 8.10 21.31
C VAL A 232 4.14 7.32 21.95
N GLY A 233 3.93 6.83 23.17
CA GLY A 233 4.96 6.13 23.94
C GLY A 233 4.98 4.65 23.59
N SER A 234 3.88 3.97 23.94
CA SER A 234 3.73 2.53 23.74
C SER A 234 2.76 2.21 22.59
N ALA A 235 3.00 1.07 21.93
CA ALA A 235 2.11 0.50 20.93
C ALA A 235 1.75 -0.94 21.32
N VAL A 236 0.47 -1.29 21.27
CA VAL A 236 -0.05 -2.61 21.57
C VAL A 236 -0.75 -3.13 20.33
N ILE A 237 -0.43 -4.35 19.92
CA ILE A 237 -1.06 -5.03 18.79
C ILE A 237 -1.60 -6.37 19.27
N VAL A 238 -2.89 -6.60 19.04
CA VAL A 238 -3.60 -7.83 19.35
C VAL A 238 -4.10 -8.43 18.05
N PHE A 239 -3.50 -9.54 17.63
CA PHE A 239 -3.96 -10.32 16.47
C PHE A 239 -5.12 -11.24 16.87
N ASP A 240 -4.98 -11.87 18.04
CA ASP A 240 -5.94 -12.82 18.58
C ASP A 240 -6.03 -12.61 20.10
N PRO A 241 -7.21 -12.29 20.65
CA PRO A 241 -7.35 -12.05 22.08
C PRO A 241 -7.13 -13.30 22.95
N ASP A 242 -7.07 -14.50 22.35
CA ASP A 242 -6.86 -15.79 23.02
C ASP A 242 -7.89 -16.00 24.14
N LEU A 243 -9.17 -15.80 23.80
CA LEU A 243 -10.27 -16.07 24.72
C LEU A 243 -10.37 -17.59 24.95
N PRO A 244 -10.58 -18.06 26.19
CA PRO A 244 -10.62 -19.48 26.48
C PRO A 244 -11.81 -20.14 25.75
N ASP A 245 -11.51 -21.22 25.03
CA ASP A 245 -12.53 -22.08 24.41
C ASP A 245 -13.41 -22.76 25.47
N ALA A 246 -14.51 -23.41 25.06
CA ALA A 246 -15.40 -24.16 25.95
C ALA A 246 -14.70 -25.25 26.79
N ALA A 247 -13.50 -25.69 26.37
CA ALA A 247 -12.64 -26.64 27.06
C ALA A 247 -11.48 -25.98 27.86
N GLY A 248 -11.45 -24.64 27.93
CA GLY A 248 -10.41 -23.87 28.64
C GLY A 248 -9.02 -23.92 28.00
N LYS A 249 -8.91 -24.36 26.74
CA LYS A 249 -7.62 -24.49 26.04
C LYS A 249 -7.22 -23.15 25.44
N GLU A 250 -6.02 -22.69 25.81
CA GLU A 250 -5.41 -21.49 25.23
C GLU A 250 -4.62 -21.84 23.97
N SER A 251 -4.74 -21.03 22.92
CA SER A 251 -3.97 -21.19 21.68
C SER A 251 -2.57 -20.58 21.80
N PHE A 252 -2.40 -19.57 22.66
CA PHE A 252 -1.15 -18.83 22.82
C PHE A 252 -0.65 -18.84 24.29
N PRO A 253 -0.29 -20.01 24.85
CA PRO A 253 0.04 -20.15 26.26
C PRO A 253 1.40 -19.55 26.65
N TRP A 254 2.30 -19.31 25.68
CA TRP A 254 3.66 -18.87 25.96
C TRP A 254 3.73 -17.35 26.14
N ARG A 255 4.04 -16.91 27.36
CA ARG A 255 4.05 -15.51 27.79
C ARG A 255 5.47 -15.09 28.16
N VAL A 256 5.96 -14.02 27.56
CA VAL A 256 7.34 -13.57 27.76
C VAL A 256 7.42 -12.05 27.76
N THR A 257 8.37 -11.52 28.52
CA THR A 257 8.87 -10.14 28.42
C THR A 257 10.32 -10.19 27.96
N TRP A 258 10.63 -9.50 26.87
CA TRP A 258 11.97 -9.28 26.34
C TRP A 258 12.39 -7.83 26.58
N LEU A 259 13.62 -7.69 27.06
CA LEU A 259 14.27 -6.39 27.17
C LEU A 259 15.06 -6.13 25.89
N GLY A 260 15.07 -4.89 25.43
CA GLY A 260 15.89 -4.50 24.27
C GLY A 260 17.37 -4.79 24.52
N GLU A 261 18.03 -5.48 23.59
CA GLU A 261 19.48 -5.74 23.63
C GLU A 261 20.27 -4.50 23.16
N HIS A 262 19.66 -3.68 22.29
CA HIS A 262 20.26 -2.49 21.71
C HIS A 262 19.53 -1.21 22.13
N ASN A 263 20.25 -0.08 22.19
CA ASN A 263 19.71 1.23 22.61
C ASN A 263 18.56 1.77 21.73
N GLN A 264 18.36 1.20 20.54
CA GLN A 264 17.30 1.58 19.60
C GLN A 264 16.11 0.61 19.62
N GLU A 265 16.16 -0.44 20.44
CA GLU A 265 15.09 -1.42 20.56
C GLU A 265 14.12 -1.01 21.68
N SER A 266 12.85 -1.36 21.51
CA SER A 266 11.84 -1.21 22.54
C SER A 266 11.85 -2.44 23.45
N ASP A 267 11.46 -2.28 24.71
CA ASP A 267 11.09 -3.44 25.50
C ASP A 267 9.78 -4.02 24.94
N MET A 268 9.72 -5.34 24.86
CA MET A 268 8.59 -6.06 24.30
C MET A 268 8.00 -7.02 25.32
N ALA A 269 6.67 -7.07 25.43
CA ALA A 269 6.01 -8.17 26.12
C ALA A 269 4.93 -8.77 25.23
N PHE A 270 4.86 -10.10 25.17
CA PHE A 270 4.02 -10.79 24.21
C PHE A 270 3.51 -12.13 24.73
N TYR A 271 2.46 -12.60 24.08
CA TYR A 271 1.99 -13.97 24.19
C TYR A 271 1.91 -14.61 22.81
N SER A 272 2.28 -15.89 22.72
CA SER A 272 2.51 -16.58 21.44
C SER A 272 2.39 -18.11 21.56
N THR A 273 2.53 -18.80 20.44
CA THR A 273 2.64 -20.26 20.40
C THR A 273 3.96 -20.72 21.02
N PRO A 274 4.02 -21.88 21.69
CA PRO A 274 5.23 -22.34 22.38
C PRO A 274 6.44 -22.49 21.45
N ALA A 275 7.58 -21.93 21.85
CA ALA A 275 8.85 -22.15 21.17
C ALA A 275 9.25 -23.63 21.21
N GLY A 276 9.70 -24.20 20.09
CA GLY A 276 10.11 -25.59 19.95
C GLY A 276 8.99 -26.55 19.50
N GLU A 277 7.76 -26.07 19.29
CA GLU A 277 6.71 -26.91 18.67
C GLU A 277 6.92 -27.06 17.18
N GLU A 278 7.13 -25.93 16.48
CA GLU A 278 7.35 -25.85 15.05
C GLU A 278 8.79 -25.41 14.77
N VAL A 279 9.66 -26.35 14.42
CA VAL A 279 11.09 -26.10 14.20
C VAL A 279 11.37 -26.08 12.69
N VAL A 280 12.00 -25.01 12.22
CA VAL A 280 12.27 -24.77 10.79
C VAL A 280 13.75 -24.90 10.40
N GLY A 281 14.61 -25.04 11.40
CA GLY A 281 16.05 -25.26 11.26
C GLY A 281 16.68 -25.65 12.59
N PRO A 282 17.96 -26.05 12.60
CA PRO A 282 18.65 -26.47 13.82
C PRO A 282 18.72 -25.32 14.83
N GLY A 283 17.99 -25.44 15.94
CA GLY A 283 17.90 -24.38 16.95
C GLY A 283 16.99 -23.21 16.58
N ILE A 284 16.13 -23.34 15.56
CA ILE A 284 15.25 -22.26 15.05
C ILE A 284 13.80 -22.70 15.14
N SER A 285 13.06 -22.13 16.08
CA SER A 285 11.61 -22.34 16.20
C SER A 285 10.86 -21.21 15.51
N ARG A 286 9.86 -21.55 14.70
CA ARG A 286 8.86 -20.60 14.22
C ARG A 286 7.73 -20.49 15.24
N CYS A 287 7.38 -19.26 15.57
CA CYS A 287 6.32 -18.92 16.51
C CYS A 287 5.34 -17.93 15.89
N GLN A 288 4.14 -17.87 16.45
CA GLN A 288 3.11 -16.92 16.06
C GLN A 288 2.67 -16.11 17.25
N TYR A 289 2.68 -14.78 17.12
CA TYR A 289 2.13 -13.88 18.12
C TYR A 289 0.60 -13.99 18.17
N GLY A 290 0.07 -14.06 19.39
CA GLY A 290 -1.33 -13.73 19.67
C GLY A 290 -1.48 -12.21 19.87
N GLY A 291 -0.51 -11.60 20.56
CA GLY A 291 -0.41 -10.15 20.69
C GLY A 291 0.88 -9.74 21.40
N PHE A 292 1.29 -8.50 21.19
CA PHE A 292 2.47 -7.93 21.82
C PHE A 292 2.32 -6.44 22.11
N MET A 293 3.09 -5.95 23.08
CA MET A 293 3.31 -4.53 23.33
C MET A 293 4.77 -4.18 23.07
N LEU A 294 5.00 -2.97 22.56
CA LEU A 294 6.30 -2.33 22.43
C LEU A 294 6.28 -1.03 23.24
N THR A 295 7.32 -0.83 24.06
CA THR A 295 7.50 0.42 24.82
C THR A 295 8.95 0.86 24.81
N PHE A 296 9.15 2.15 24.59
CA PHE A 296 10.46 2.81 24.57
C PHE A 296 10.50 3.88 25.67
N PRO A 297 11.64 4.14 26.33
CA PRO A 297 12.97 3.52 26.22
C PRO A 297 13.07 2.06 26.73
N PRO A 298 14.10 1.28 26.33
CA PRO A 298 14.31 -0.10 26.78
C PRO A 298 14.83 -0.20 28.23
N LEU A 299 14.96 -1.43 28.72
CA LEU A 299 15.51 -1.84 30.02
C LEU A 299 14.70 -1.36 31.24
N ARG A 300 13.38 -1.24 31.09
CA ARG A 300 12.48 -0.76 32.16
C ARG A 300 11.34 -1.71 32.46
N VAL A 301 10.95 -2.57 31.51
CA VAL A 301 9.76 -3.41 31.67
C VAL A 301 10.07 -4.64 32.50
N TYR A 302 9.44 -4.75 33.68
CA TYR A 302 9.49 -5.97 34.47
C TYR A 302 8.60 -7.06 33.86
N ASP A 303 8.65 -8.28 34.39
CA ASP A 303 7.79 -9.39 33.94
C ASP A 303 6.31 -9.10 34.22
N ILE A 304 5.67 -8.43 33.26
CA ILE A 304 4.28 -8.00 33.34
C ILE A 304 3.33 -9.17 33.56
N TRP A 305 3.72 -10.41 33.23
CA TRP A 305 2.90 -11.61 33.33
C TRP A 305 2.83 -12.17 34.74
N LYS A 306 3.81 -11.82 35.59
CA LYS A 306 3.88 -12.23 37.00
C LYS A 306 3.56 -11.10 37.97
N ASP A 307 3.56 -9.86 37.48
CA ASP A 307 3.28 -8.68 38.30
C ASP A 307 1.80 -8.64 38.76
N PRO A 308 1.51 -8.73 40.07
CA PRO A 308 0.15 -8.71 40.59
C PRO A 308 -0.62 -7.42 40.28
N PHE A 309 0.08 -6.32 39.99
CA PHE A 309 -0.54 -5.04 39.65
C PHE A 309 -1.48 -5.14 38.44
N PHE A 310 -1.21 -6.07 37.51
CA PHE A 310 -2.02 -6.27 36.32
C PHE A 310 -3.02 -7.43 36.42
N ASP A 311 -3.23 -8.03 37.60
CA ASP A 311 -4.19 -9.14 37.80
C ASP A 311 -5.66 -8.69 37.67
N ILE A 312 -5.90 -7.38 37.68
CA ILE A 312 -7.21 -6.81 37.33
C ILE A 312 -7.62 -7.08 35.87
N ALA A 313 -6.67 -7.45 35.00
CA ALA A 313 -6.96 -7.77 33.60
C ALA A 313 -7.69 -9.11 33.45
N ARG A 314 -8.72 -9.16 32.61
CA ARG A 314 -9.53 -10.38 32.39
C ARG A 314 -8.93 -11.32 31.35
N ASN A 315 -8.08 -10.81 30.48
CA ASN A 315 -7.42 -11.57 29.43
C ASN A 315 -6.03 -10.99 29.12
N LYS A 316 -5.24 -11.71 28.31
CA LYS A 316 -3.87 -11.34 27.96
C LYS A 316 -3.80 -10.00 27.21
N SER A 317 -4.79 -9.72 26.36
CA SER A 317 -4.88 -8.46 25.61
C SER A 317 -5.06 -7.24 26.52
N GLU A 318 -5.94 -7.33 27.52
CA GLU A 318 -6.12 -6.30 28.53
C GLU A 318 -4.85 -6.11 29.35
N ARG A 319 -4.18 -7.21 29.73
CA ARG A 319 -2.94 -7.15 30.49
C ARG A 319 -1.84 -6.41 29.74
N LEU A 320 -1.66 -6.68 28.45
CA LEU A 320 -0.75 -5.91 27.58
C LEU A 320 -1.12 -4.43 27.52
N LEU A 321 -2.41 -4.11 27.39
CA LEU A 321 -2.85 -2.72 27.30
C LEU A 321 -2.65 -1.96 28.62
N LEU A 322 -2.92 -2.59 29.76
CA LEU A 322 -2.67 -2.00 31.07
C LEU A 322 -1.17 -1.79 31.30
N ALA A 323 -0.34 -2.77 30.96
CA ALA A 323 1.11 -2.62 31.02
C ALA A 323 1.62 -1.52 30.08
N ALA A 324 1.10 -1.42 28.86
CA ALA A 324 1.47 -0.33 27.94
C ALA A 324 1.05 1.04 28.49
N LEU A 325 -0.12 1.12 29.14
CA LEU A 325 -0.56 2.32 29.84
C LEU A 325 0.31 2.63 31.04
N ASP A 326 0.86 1.65 31.75
CA ASP A 326 1.73 1.92 32.90
C ASP A 326 3.12 2.40 32.45
N TYR A 327 3.80 1.60 31.63
CA TYR A 327 5.19 1.82 31.20
C TYR A 327 5.39 2.94 30.15
N SER A 328 4.31 3.43 29.50
CA SER A 328 4.40 4.55 28.55
C SER A 328 4.82 5.84 29.26
N LEU A 329 5.92 6.46 28.81
CA LEU A 329 6.30 7.81 29.31
C LEU A 329 5.42 8.92 28.72
N GLU A 330 4.82 8.65 27.57
CA GLU A 330 3.99 9.61 26.85
C GLU A 330 2.51 9.45 27.20
N ARG A 331 1.75 10.51 26.93
CA ARG A 331 0.31 10.56 27.20
C ARG A 331 -0.49 9.59 26.31
N HIS A 332 -0.01 9.30 25.11
CA HIS A 332 -0.75 8.54 24.11
C HIS A 332 -0.20 7.13 23.97
N VAL A 333 -1.11 6.16 23.99
CA VAL A 333 -0.81 4.74 23.75
C VAL A 333 -1.66 4.26 22.59
N VAL A 334 -1.03 3.61 21.62
CA VAL A 334 -1.72 3.05 20.46
C VAL A 334 -2.16 1.63 20.77
N TYR A 335 -3.41 1.32 20.45
CA TYR A 335 -4.00 0.00 20.62
C TYR A 335 -4.61 -0.46 19.30
N VAL A 336 -3.99 -1.47 18.70
CA VAL A 336 -4.41 -2.09 17.45
C VAL A 336 -5.04 -3.45 17.75
N ALA A 337 -6.33 -3.60 17.49
CA ALA A 337 -7.04 -4.84 17.76
C ALA A 337 -8.28 -4.98 16.88
N SER A 338 -8.88 -6.17 16.85
CA SER A 338 -10.20 -6.39 16.26
C SER A 338 -11.34 -5.83 17.13
N ILE A 339 -11.13 -5.81 18.45
CA ILE A 339 -12.12 -5.39 19.45
C ILE A 339 -11.63 -4.10 20.12
N PRO A 340 -12.49 -3.08 20.30
CA PRO A 340 -12.12 -1.84 20.97
C PRO A 340 -11.72 -2.06 22.44
N PRO A 341 -10.97 -1.12 23.04
CA PRO A 341 -10.52 -1.25 24.43
C PRO A 341 -11.71 -1.24 25.39
N SER A 342 -11.66 -2.12 26.39
CA SER A 342 -12.72 -2.29 27.39
C SER A 342 -12.90 -1.07 28.29
N SER A 343 -14.04 -1.01 28.98
CA SER A 343 -14.34 0.04 29.97
C SER A 343 -13.28 0.08 31.08
N LEU A 344 -12.82 -1.07 31.56
CA LEU A 344 -11.73 -1.19 32.53
C LEU A 344 -10.47 -0.46 32.05
N CYS A 345 -10.01 -0.74 30.83
CA CYS A 345 -8.82 -0.13 30.25
C CYS A 345 -8.98 1.39 30.07
N ARG A 346 -10.17 1.84 29.66
CA ARG A 346 -10.48 3.29 29.52
C ARG A 346 -10.47 4.02 30.86
N SER A 347 -11.07 3.43 31.89
CA SER A 347 -11.07 3.98 33.25
C SER A 347 -9.65 4.03 33.82
N PHE A 348 -8.86 2.97 33.60
CA PHE A 348 -7.46 2.93 34.01
C PHE A 348 -6.62 4.01 33.31
N ALA A 349 -6.77 4.15 31.99
CA ALA A 349 -6.11 5.20 31.22
C ALA A 349 -6.47 6.61 31.72
N SER A 350 -7.74 6.86 32.01
CA SER A 350 -8.23 8.14 32.55
C SER A 350 -7.58 8.47 33.90
N ARG A 351 -7.51 7.48 34.80
CA ARG A 351 -6.86 7.61 36.12
C ARG A 351 -5.37 7.95 35.98
N MET A 352 -4.69 7.37 34.99
CA MET A 352 -3.29 7.67 34.67
C MET A 352 -3.10 8.93 33.81
N ARG A 353 -4.17 9.68 33.51
CA ARG A 353 -4.19 10.84 32.60
C ARG A 353 -3.68 10.53 31.18
N LYS A 354 -3.71 9.27 30.79
CA LYS A 354 -3.30 8.75 29.47
C LYS A 354 -4.50 8.59 28.54
N LYS A 355 -4.26 8.58 27.23
CA LYS A 355 -5.28 8.44 26.18
C LYS A 355 -4.93 7.24 25.30
N ILE A 356 -5.92 6.39 25.07
CA ILE A 356 -5.82 5.24 24.17
C ILE A 356 -6.26 5.70 22.78
N ILE A 357 -5.40 5.52 21.77
CA ILE A 357 -5.75 5.68 20.36
C ILE A 357 -6.03 4.29 19.79
N TYR A 358 -7.30 4.00 19.55
CA TYR A 358 -7.73 2.70 19.01
C TYR A 358 -7.70 2.71 17.48
N LEU A 359 -6.98 1.77 16.90
CA LEU A 359 -6.95 1.52 15.46
C LEU A 359 -7.50 0.12 15.17
N PRO A 360 -8.63 -0.02 14.45
CA PRO A 360 -9.12 -1.33 14.03
C PRO A 360 -8.08 -2.08 13.19
N ILE A 361 -7.80 -3.34 13.54
CA ILE A 361 -6.79 -4.14 12.86
C ILE A 361 -7.09 -4.38 11.36
N GLY A 362 -8.37 -4.34 10.97
CA GLY A 362 -8.82 -4.53 9.58
C GLY A 362 -8.37 -3.45 8.61
N ILE A 363 -7.82 -2.34 9.11
CA ILE A 363 -7.31 -1.22 8.30
C ILE A 363 -5.94 -1.55 7.67
N PHE A 364 -5.24 -2.55 8.20
CA PHE A 364 -3.89 -2.93 7.76
C PHE A 364 -3.92 -4.05 6.73
N SER A 365 -2.93 -4.06 5.83
CA SER A 365 -2.80 -5.10 4.80
C SER A 365 -2.64 -6.48 5.44
N PRO A 366 -3.46 -7.49 5.06
CA PRO A 366 -3.34 -8.86 5.58
C PRO A 366 -1.94 -9.47 5.39
N ILE A 367 -1.24 -9.09 4.32
CA ILE A 367 0.13 -9.55 4.03
C ILE A 367 1.11 -9.01 5.06
N THR A 368 0.96 -7.73 5.43
CA THR A 368 1.82 -7.08 6.44
C THR A 368 1.55 -7.67 7.82
N LEU A 369 0.29 -7.84 8.19
CA LEU A 369 -0.11 -8.46 9.46
C LEU A 369 0.41 -9.90 9.57
N LYS A 370 0.30 -10.70 8.50
CA LYS A 370 0.83 -12.07 8.47
C LYS A 370 2.34 -12.11 8.67
N LYS A 371 3.07 -11.17 8.05
CA LYS A 371 4.53 -11.05 8.19
C LYS A 371 4.93 -10.72 9.63
N ILE A 372 4.23 -9.79 10.28
CA ILE A 372 4.55 -9.33 11.64
C ILE A 372 4.11 -10.35 12.69
N ARG A 373 3.03 -11.08 12.43
CA ARG A 373 2.51 -12.11 13.34
C ARG A 373 3.47 -13.30 13.48
N GLN A 374 4.31 -13.56 12.48
CA GLN A 374 5.26 -14.67 12.49
C GLN A 374 6.64 -14.18 12.89
N PHE A 375 7.29 -14.92 13.79
CA PHE A 375 8.65 -14.63 14.23
C PHE A 375 9.41 -15.92 14.54
N HIS A 376 10.73 -15.82 14.62
CA HIS A 376 11.60 -16.95 14.92
C HIS A 376 12.31 -16.77 16.26
N VAL A 377 12.22 -17.80 17.09
CA VAL A 377 12.94 -17.93 18.35
C VAL A 377 14.15 -18.82 18.13
N LEU A 378 15.31 -18.32 18.50
CA LEU A 378 16.59 -18.99 18.33
C LEU A 378 17.04 -19.58 19.67
N ASP A 379 17.59 -20.79 19.65
CA ASP A 379 18.20 -21.46 20.81
C ASP A 379 19.62 -20.93 21.07
N GLY A 380 19.72 -19.62 21.29
CA GLY A 380 20.92 -18.92 21.70
C GLY A 380 21.58 -18.09 20.60
N HIS A 381 22.43 -17.14 21.01
CA HIS A 381 23.14 -16.24 20.09
C HIS A 381 23.96 -16.94 18.99
N PRO A 382 24.59 -18.13 19.18
CA PRO A 382 25.32 -18.80 18.11
C PRO A 382 24.47 -19.11 16.87
N VAL A 383 23.16 -19.35 17.06
CA VAL A 383 22.21 -19.67 15.98
C VAL A 383 22.02 -18.49 15.02
N ARG A 384 22.17 -17.24 15.48
CA ARG A 384 22.06 -16.03 14.65
C ARG A 384 22.99 -16.07 13.42
N ARG A 385 24.15 -16.73 13.54
CA ARG A 385 25.16 -16.82 12.45
C ARG A 385 24.65 -17.57 11.22
N TYR A 386 23.73 -18.51 11.38
CA TYR A 386 23.25 -19.34 10.28
C TYR A 386 21.72 -19.32 10.11
N ALA A 387 20.97 -18.64 10.98
CA ALA A 387 19.52 -18.56 10.92
C ALA A 387 18.98 -18.09 9.56
N ALA A 388 19.64 -17.10 8.95
CA ALA A 388 19.29 -16.56 7.63
C ALA A 388 19.38 -17.58 6.47
N ARG A 389 19.94 -18.78 6.69
CA ARG A 389 19.96 -19.85 5.69
C ARG A 389 18.67 -20.69 5.69
N TYR A 390 17.88 -20.62 6.76
CA TYR A 390 16.69 -21.45 6.99
C TYR A 390 15.38 -20.65 6.94
N ILE A 391 15.43 -19.39 7.39
CA ILE A 391 14.33 -18.41 7.32
C ILE A 391 14.25 -17.88 5.88
#